data_AF-A0A0F8MUZ2-F1
#
_entry.id   AF-A0A0F8MUZ2-F1
#
_cell.length_a   1.000
_cell.length_b   1.000
_cell.length_c   1.000
_cell.angle_alpha   90.00
_cell.angle_beta   90.00
_cell.angle_gamma   90.00
#
_symmetry.space_group_name_H-M   'P 1'
#
loop_
_entity.id
_entity.type
_entity.pdbx_description
1 polymer ?
#
loop_
_entity_poly.entity_id
_entity_poly.type
_entity_poly.pdbx_seq_one_letter_code
_entity_poly.pdbx_strand_id
1 'polypeptide(L)' 'MSYKKTHGVPALFSFFIPGLGQLVKGHVSKAVGIWAALIFSAFMSVIGIGLLMGMVIWVAQIYDAYNS' A
#
# COMPACT_ATOMS: atom_id res chain seq x y z
N MET A 1 -4.00 25.28 -18.06
CA MET A 1 -3.17 25.31 -16.83
C MET A 1 -3.11 23.88 -16.31
N SER A 2 -1.96 23.22 -16.45
CA SER A 2 -1.80 21.78 -16.13
C SER A 2 -1.89 21.58 -14.62
N TYR A 3 -3.01 21.04 -14.14
CA TYR A 3 -3.19 20.65 -12.73
C TYR A 3 -2.15 19.60 -12.40
N LYS A 4 -1.10 19.99 -11.66
CA LYS A 4 -0.14 19.04 -11.10
C LYS A 4 -0.93 18.11 -10.19
N LYS A 5 -1.21 16.89 -10.67
CA LYS A 5 -1.76 15.81 -9.87
C LYS A 5 -0.94 15.75 -8.58
N THR A 6 -1.59 15.94 -7.44
CA THR A 6 -0.96 15.81 -6.13
C THR A 6 -0.75 14.32 -5.86
N HIS A 7 0.38 13.79 -6.34
CA HIS A 7 0.78 12.38 -6.17
C HIS A 7 1.02 12.01 -4.70
N GLY A 8 1.15 13.00 -3.81
CA GLY A 8 1.30 12.79 -2.37
C GLY A 8 0.00 12.44 -1.63
N VAL A 9 -1.18 12.82 -2.13
CA VAL A 9 -2.46 12.53 -1.46
C VAL A 9 -2.74 11.02 -1.39
N PRO A 10 -2.62 10.25 -2.48
CA PRO A 10 -2.72 8.79 -2.43
C PRO A 10 -1.65 8.14 -1.55
N ALA A 11 -0.41 8.67 -1.56
CA ALA A 11 0.67 8.14 -0.73
C ALA A 11 0.40 8.33 0.77
N LEU A 12 -0.14 9.49 1.17
CA LEU A 12 -0.59 9.76 2.53
C LEU A 12 -1.75 8.85 2.93
N PHE A 13 -2.73 8.61 2.03
CA PHE A 13 -3.80 7.65 2.29
C PHE A 13 -3.27 6.21 2.46
N SER A 14 -2.31 5.77 1.65
CA SER A 14 -1.64 4.46 1.81
C SER A 14 -0.78 4.36 3.06
N PHE A 15 -0.25 5.47 3.56
CA PHE A 15 0.50 5.52 4.82
C PHE A 15 -0.40 5.21 6.01
N PHE A 16 -1.57 5.85 6.09
CA PHE A 16 -2.52 5.62 7.18
C PHE A 16 -3.26 4.29 7.07
N ILE A 17 -3.73 3.95 5.85
CA ILE A 17 -4.46 2.71 5.61
C ILE A 17 -3.90 2.02 4.37
N PRO A 18 -3.30 0.84 4.53
CA PRO A 18 -2.79 0.07 3.41
C PRO A 18 -3.84 -0.18 2.32
N GLY A 19 -3.45 -0.02 1.06
CA GLY A 19 -4.32 -0.21 -0.11
C GLY A 19 -5.27 0.95 -0.41
N LEU A 20 -5.43 1.91 0.51
CA LEU A 20 -6.36 3.04 0.32
C LEU A 20 -5.86 4.02 -0.75
N GLY A 21 -4.55 4.26 -0.84
CA GLY A 21 -3.97 5.04 -1.94
C GLY A 21 -4.19 4.43 -3.32
N GLN A 22 -4.26 3.09 -3.40
CA GLN A 22 -4.59 2.39 -4.65
C GLN A 22 -6.09 2.50 -4.98
N LEU A 23 -6.96 2.46 -3.96
CA LEU A 23 -8.40 2.68 -4.13
C LEU A 23 -8.71 4.11 -4.60
N VAL A 24 -8.05 5.13 -4.06
CA VAL A 24 -8.21 6.54 -4.47
C VAL A 24 -7.83 6.77 -5.94
N LYS A 25 -6.90 5.98 -6.46
CA LYS A 25 -6.52 5.99 -7.88
C LYS A 25 -7.43 5.15 -8.78
N GLY A 26 -8.38 4.39 -8.20
CA GLY A 26 -9.24 3.45 -8.94
C GLY A 26 -8.60 2.09 -9.21
N HIS A 27 -7.43 1.79 -8.66
CA HIS A 27 -6.73 0.51 -8.81
C HIS A 27 -7.16 -0.50 -7.74
N VAL A 28 -8.39 -0.98 -7.83
CA VAL A 28 -8.97 -1.93 -6.87
C VAL A 28 -8.22 -3.27 -6.85
N SER A 29 -7.76 -3.75 -8.00
CA SER A 29 -6.99 -5.01 -8.08
C SER A 29 -5.66 -4.93 -7.32
N LYS A 30 -4.94 -3.80 -7.40
CA LYS A 30 -3.72 -3.55 -6.62
C LYS A 30 -4.02 -3.46 -5.12
N ALA A 31 -5.11 -2.78 -4.74
CA ALA A 31 -5.52 -2.69 -3.34
C ALA A 31 -5.80 -4.07 -2.74
N VAL A 32 -6.52 -4.93 -3.46
CA VAL A 32 -6.78 -6.32 -3.04
C VAL A 32 -5.49 -7.12 -2.93
N GLY A 33 -4.54 -6.96 -3.87
CA GLY A 33 -3.23 -7.59 -3.79
C GLY A 33 -2.43 -7.21 -2.54
N ILE A 34 -2.46 -5.93 -2.15
CA ILE A 34 -1.82 -5.45 -0.91
C ILE A 34 -2.48 -6.07 0.32
N TRP A 35 -3.82 -6.15 0.34
CA TRP A 35 -4.54 -6.73 1.46
C TRP A 35 -4.27 -8.23 1.61
N ALA A 36 -4.22 -8.97 0.49
CA ALA A 36 -3.81 -10.37 0.49
C ALA A 36 -2.36 -10.54 0.98
N ALA A 37 -1.45 -9.67 0.54
CA ALA A 37 -0.05 -9.68 1.01
C ALA A 37 0.06 -9.37 2.50
N LEU A 38 -0.75 -8.44 3.04
CA LEU A 38 -0.79 -8.16 4.47
C LEU A 38 -1.38 -9.30 5.29
N ILE A 39 -2.42 -9.99 4.80
CA ILE A 39 -2.97 -11.18 5.45
C ILE A 39 -1.95 -12.31 5.47
N PHE A 40 -1.26 -12.54 4.34
CA PHE A 40 -0.19 -13.52 4.25
C PHE A 40 0.98 -13.18 5.18
N SER A 41 1.33 -11.90 5.23
CA SER A 41 2.34 -11.37 6.13
C SER A 41 1.93 -11.56 7.60
N ALA A 42 0.68 -11.30 7.97
CA ALA A 42 0.16 -11.55 9.31
C ALA A 42 0.20 -13.03 9.70
N PHE A 43 -0.07 -13.94 8.75
CA PHE A 43 0.11 -15.38 8.97
C PHE A 43 1.59 -15.76 9.18
N MET A 44 2.49 -15.17 8.40
CA MET A 44 3.94 -15.32 8.55
C MET A 44 4.48 -14.67 9.85
N SER A 45 3.73 -13.78 10.50
CA SER A 45 4.11 -13.21 11.79
C SER A 45 4.09 -14.24 12.91
N VAL A 46 3.35 -15.36 12.75
CA VAL A 46 3.40 -16.50 13.68
C VAL A 46 4.81 -17.08 13.79
N ILE A 47 5.58 -16.98 12.71
CA ILE A 47 6.97 -17.46 12.59
C ILE A 47 7.97 -16.31 12.82
N GLY A 48 7.49 -15.12 13.23
CA GLY A 48 8.28 -13.92 13.51
C GLY A 48 8.68 -13.08 12.28
N ILE A 49 8.60 -13.64 11.07
CA ILE A 49 9.08 -13.00 9.83
C ILE A 49 8.04 -12.04 9.22
N GLY A 50 6.77 -12.23 9.55
CA GLY A 50 5.68 -11.41 9.04
C GLY A 50 5.74 -9.94 9.42
N LEU A 51 6.31 -9.59 10.59
CA LEU A 51 6.47 -8.18 10.94
C LEU A 51 7.42 -7.45 9.97
N LEU A 52 8.54 -8.08 9.61
CA LEU A 52 9.48 -7.54 8.62
C LEU A 52 8.86 -7.47 7.24
N MET A 53 8.16 -8.53 6.83
CA MET A 53 7.48 -8.58 5.54
C MET A 53 6.37 -7.53 5.44
N GLY A 54 5.61 -7.32 6.51
CA GLY A 54 4.56 -6.31 6.63
C GLY A 54 5.11 -4.90 6.49
N MET A 55 6.24 -4.59 7.12
CA MET A 55 6.93 -3.31 6.94
C MET A 55 7.40 -3.09 5.50
N VAL A 56 7.98 -4.12 4.86
CA VAL A 56 8.41 -4.02 3.45
C VAL A 56 7.22 -3.78 2.52
N ILE A 57 6.14 -4.56 2.70
CA ILE A 57 4.90 -4.39 1.92
C ILE A 57 4.33 -2.99 2.15
N TRP A 58 4.36 -2.49 3.39
CA TRP A 58 3.84 -1.18 3.76
C TRP A 58 4.60 -0.03 3.11
N VAL A 59 5.93 -0.09 3.06
CA VAL A 59 6.74 0.93 2.36
C VAL A 59 6.56 0.81 0.83
N ALA A 60 6.53 -0.41 0.30
CA ALA A 60 6.38 -0.65 -1.14
C ALA A 60 5.05 -0.11 -1.69
N GLN A 61 3.94 -0.28 -0.97
CA GLN A 61 2.65 0.27 -1.40
C GLN A 61 2.60 1.79 -1.35
N ILE A 62 3.34 2.44 -0.45
CA ILE A 62 3.40 3.91 -0.35
C ILE A 62 4.21 4.43 -1.53
N TYR A 63 5.33 3.77 -1.86
CA TYR A 63 6.13 4.09 -3.03
C TYR A 63 5.33 3.92 -4.33
N ASP A 64 4.58 2.81 -4.48
CA ASP A 64 3.71 2.60 -5.64
C ASP A 64 2.56 3.61 -5.68
N ALA A 65 1.98 3.98 -4.54
CA ALA A 65 0.97 5.03 -4.45
C ALA A 65 1.54 6.44 -4.69
N TYR A 66 2.83 6.65 -4.54
CA TYR A 66 3.49 7.93 -4.86
C TYR A 66 3.87 8.02 -6.35
N ASN A 67 4.44 6.95 -6.91
CA ASN A 67 5.01 6.97 -8.26
C ASN A 67 4.01 6.62 -9.37
N SER A 68 2.94 5.86 -9.06
CA SER A 68 1.91 5.46 -10.03
C SER A 68 0.88 6.56 -10.31
#